data_AF-A0A2H5VPJ8-F1
#
_entry.id   AF-A0A2H5VPJ8-F1
#
_cell.length_a   1.000
_cell.length_b   1.000
_cell.length_c   1.000
_cell.angle_alpha   90.00
_cell.angle_beta   90.00
_cell.angle_gamma   90.00
#
_symmetry.space_group_name_H-M   'P 1'
#
loop_
_entity.id
_entity.type
_entity.pdbx_description
1 polymer ?
#
loop_
_entity_poly.entity_id
_entity_poly.type
_entity_poly.pdbx_seq_one_letter_code
_entity_poly.pdbx_strand_id
1 'polypeptide(L)'
;MGVMEGDTAIYAVLGPQLERAKETGQMSEELRAAIQRMHAEYEQTLDARFAAARGFVDAIITPEETRRVLALALRVTFQNPGPHIGPFHIPSLE
;
A
#
# COMPACT_ATOMS: atom_id res chain seq x y z
N MET A 1 -3.66 -0.43 0.07
CA MET A 1 -2.26 -0.79 0.38
C MET A 1 -2.00 -2.19 -0.14
N GLY A 2 -0.95 -2.41 -0.92
CA GLY A 2 -0.66 -3.70 -1.54
C GLY A 2 0.82 -4.07 -1.41
N VAL A 3 1.11 -5.37 -1.47
CA VAL A 3 2.50 -5.90 -1.47
C VAL A 3 3.21 -5.62 -2.80
N MET A 4 2.45 -5.68 -3.89
CA MET A 4 2.86 -5.36 -5.26
C MET A 4 1.63 -4.92 -6.06
N GLU A 5 1.84 -4.59 -7.33
CA GLU A 5 0.76 -4.28 -8.27
C GLU A 5 -0.08 -5.53 -8.60
N GLY A 6 -1.39 -5.35 -8.80
CA GLY A 6 -2.37 -6.45 -8.89
C GLY A 6 -2.12 -7.40 -10.04
N ASP A 7 -1.81 -6.88 -11.23
CA ASP A 7 -1.55 -7.70 -12.42
C ASP A 7 -0.28 -8.52 -12.24
N THR A 8 0.77 -7.91 -11.68
CA THR A 8 2.00 -8.60 -11.31
C THR A 8 1.73 -9.75 -10.32
N ALA A 9 0.84 -9.55 -9.34
CA ALA A 9 0.49 -10.59 -8.38
C ALA A 9 -0.29 -11.75 -9.03
N ILE A 10 -1.20 -11.46 -9.95
CA ILE A 10 -1.93 -12.47 -10.71
C ILE A 10 -0.97 -13.33 -11.53
N TYR A 11 -0.03 -12.71 -12.24
CA TYR A 11 1.01 -13.44 -12.97
C TYR A 11 1.91 -14.27 -12.04
N ALA A 12 2.26 -13.75 -10.87
CA ALA A 12 3.07 -14.48 -9.90
C ALA A 12 2.36 -15.75 -9.38
N VAL A 13 1.05 -15.71 -9.19
CA VAL A 13 0.26 -16.83 -8.64
C VAL A 13 -0.24 -17.80 -9.72
N LEU A 14 -0.67 -17.28 -10.87
CA LEU A 14 -1.35 -18.04 -11.94
C LEU A 14 -0.52 -18.19 -13.22
N GLY A 15 0.73 -17.72 -13.23
CA GLY A 15 1.61 -17.71 -14.40
C GLY A 15 1.70 -19.05 -15.13
N PRO A 16 2.00 -20.18 -14.45
CA PRO A 16 2.09 -21.48 -15.12
C PRO A 16 0.81 -21.91 -15.84
N GLN A 17 -0.37 -21.60 -15.28
CA GLN A 17 -1.66 -21.90 -15.88
C GLN A 17 -1.97 -20.97 -17.04
N LEU A 18 -1.60 -19.68 -16.93
CA LEU A 18 -1.72 -18.70 -18.00
C LEU A 18 -0.87 -19.07 -19.22
N GLU A 19 0.38 -19.51 -19.00
CA GLU A 19 1.25 -19.94 -20.11
C GLU A 19 0.72 -21.20 -20.80
N ARG A 20 0.25 -22.20 -20.05
CA ARG A 20 -0.42 -23.38 -20.64
C ARG A 20 -1.68 -23.00 -21.42
N ALA A 21 -2.47 -22.05 -20.93
CA ALA A 21 -3.66 -21.58 -21.63
C ALA A 21 -3.30 -20.85 -22.94
N LYS A 22 -2.19 -20.11 -22.98
CA LYS A 22 -1.66 -19.49 -24.20
C LYS A 22 -1.17 -20.54 -25.20
N GLU A 23 -0.47 -21.57 -24.74
CA GLU A 23 0.05 -22.65 -25.58
C GLU A 23 -1.07 -23.50 -26.19
N THR A 24 -2.09 -23.85 -25.40
CA THR A 24 -3.22 -24.69 -25.83
C THR A 24 -4.34 -23.90 -26.51
N GLY A 25 -4.32 -22.56 -26.39
CA GLY A 25 -5.41 -21.68 -26.82
C GLY A 25 -6.70 -21.84 -26.02
N GLN A 26 -6.67 -22.61 -24.92
CA GLN A 26 -7.85 -22.92 -24.10
C GLN A 26 -7.68 -22.36 -22.69
N MET A 27 -8.52 -21.37 -22.35
CA MET A 27 -8.62 -20.83 -21.01
C MET A 27 -9.76 -21.53 -20.27
N SER A 28 -9.46 -22.23 -19.16
CA SER A 28 -10.50 -22.86 -18.34
C SER A 28 -11.35 -21.80 -17.63
N GLU A 29 -12.60 -22.14 -17.35
CA GLU A 29 -13.52 -21.22 -16.66
C GLU A 29 -13.06 -20.95 -15.22
N GLU A 30 -12.46 -21.95 -14.57
CA GLU A 30 -11.88 -21.83 -13.23
C GLU A 30 -10.72 -20.82 -13.20
N LEU A 31 -9.87 -20.84 -14.21
CA LEU A 31 -8.75 -19.90 -14.34
C LEU A 31 -9.25 -18.48 -14.59
N ARG A 32 -10.25 -18.30 -15.47
CA ARG A 32 -10.90 -17.00 -15.71
C ARG A 32 -11.51 -16.45 -14.41
N ALA A 33 -12.24 -17.29 -13.68
CA ALA A 33 -12.86 -16.91 -12.42
C ALA A 33 -11.80 -16.59 -11.35
N ALA A 34 -10.67 -17.31 -11.31
CA ALA A 34 -9.58 -17.02 -10.38
C ALA A 34 -8.94 -15.66 -10.64
N ILE A 35 -8.66 -15.34 -11.92
CA ILE A 35 -8.14 -14.03 -12.32
C ILE A 35 -9.10 -12.91 -11.90
N GLN A 36 -10.39 -13.05 -12.21
CA GLN A 36 -11.40 -12.06 -11.84
C GLN A 36 -11.51 -11.85 -10.32
N ARG A 37 -11.48 -12.93 -9.53
CA ARG A 37 -11.49 -12.84 -8.07
C ARG A 37 -10.26 -12.09 -7.54
N MET A 38 -9.07 -12.43 -8.03
CA MET A 38 -7.84 -11.77 -7.60
C MET A 38 -7.82 -10.29 -7.98
N HIS A 39 -8.26 -9.92 -9.19
CA HIS A 39 -8.41 -8.51 -9.55
C HIS A 39 -9.35 -7.77 -8.60
N ALA A 40 -10.54 -8.33 -8.34
CA ALA A 40 -11.52 -7.69 -7.46
C ALA A 40 -10.99 -7.52 -6.03
N GLU A 41 -10.25 -8.50 -5.52
CA GLU A 41 -9.62 -8.44 -4.20
C GLU A 41 -8.51 -7.37 -4.16
N TYR A 42 -7.69 -7.27 -5.21
CA TYR A 42 -6.66 -6.23 -5.29
C TYR A 42 -7.25 -4.83 -5.37
N GLU A 43 -8.26 -4.61 -6.21
CA GLU A 43 -8.97 -3.32 -6.28
C GLU A 43 -9.52 -2.90 -4.92
N GLN A 44 -10.14 -3.84 -4.19
CA GLN A 44 -10.65 -3.57 -2.86
C GLN A 44 -9.53 -3.23 -1.86
N THR A 45 -8.44 -4.00 -1.86
CA THR A 45 -7.34 -3.83 -0.90
C THR A 45 -6.47 -2.61 -1.19
N LEU A 46 -6.42 -2.15 -2.45
CA LEU A 46 -5.70 -0.96 -2.88
C LEU A 46 -6.41 0.35 -2.49
N ASP A 47 -7.71 0.34 -2.23
CA ASP A 47 -8.47 1.50 -1.75
C ASP A 47 -7.90 2.05 -0.43
N ALA A 48 -7.74 3.38 -0.34
CA ALA A 48 -7.20 4.04 0.84
C ALA A 48 -8.08 3.83 2.09
N ARG A 49 -9.41 3.78 1.92
CA ARG A 49 -10.38 3.54 3.01
C ARG A 49 -10.28 2.13 3.53
N PHE A 50 -9.99 1.15 2.66
CA PHE A 50 -9.73 -0.21 3.11
C PHE A 50 -8.50 -0.26 4.04
N ALA A 51 -7.45 0.48 3.69
CA ALA A 51 -6.23 0.58 4.49
C ALA A 51 -6.48 1.31 5.83
N ALA A 52 -7.19 2.44 5.82
CA ALA A 52 -7.51 3.20 7.02
C ALA A 52 -8.41 2.42 7.99
N ALA A 53 -9.42 1.70 7.48
CA ALA A 53 -10.29 0.86 8.30
C ALA A 53 -9.55 -0.27 9.05
N ARG A 54 -8.34 -0.61 8.60
CA ARG A 54 -7.47 -1.64 9.21
C ARG A 54 -6.32 -1.05 10.03
N GLY A 55 -6.21 0.28 10.11
CA GLY A 55 -5.12 0.94 10.82
C GLY A 55 -3.75 0.78 10.15
N PHE A 56 -3.70 0.51 8.84
CA PHE A 56 -2.43 0.54 8.10
C PHE A 56 -1.88 1.97 7.92
N VAL A 57 -2.76 2.96 8.07
CA VAL A 57 -2.44 4.38 8.08
C VAL A 57 -3.21 5.03 9.24
N ASP A 58 -2.65 6.07 9.83
CA ASP A 58 -3.30 6.81 10.90
C ASP A 58 -4.49 7.66 10.41
N ALA A 59 -4.39 8.20 9.19
CA ALA A 59 -5.43 9.03 8.59
C ALA A 59 -5.34 9.06 7.06
N ILE A 60 -6.49 9.27 6.41
CA ILE A 60 -6.58 9.71 5.01
C ILE A 60 -6.81 11.22 5.04
N ILE A 61 -5.97 11.97 4.33
CA ILE A 61 -6.03 13.42 4.26
C ILE A 61 -6.11 13.88 2.82
N THR A 62 -6.61 15.10 2.60
CA THR A 62 -6.50 15.74 1.29
C THR A 62 -5.04 16.16 1.02
N PRO A 63 -4.58 16.18 -0.24
CA PRO A 63 -3.20 16.56 -0.56
C PRO A 63 -2.79 17.93 0.02
N GLU A 64 -3.71 18.89 0.06
CA GLU A 64 -3.50 20.26 0.54
C GLU A 64 -3.20 20.30 2.06
N GLU A 65 -3.71 19.33 2.81
CA GLU A 65 -3.52 19.24 4.26
C GLU A 65 -2.15 18.67 4.65
N THR A 66 -1.44 18.04 3.73
CA THR A 66 -0.16 17.35 3.97
C THR A 66 0.85 18.24 4.70
N ARG A 67 1.03 19.49 4.26
CA ARG A 67 1.96 20.43 4.92
C ARG A 67 1.57 20.69 6.38
N ARG A 68 0.28 20.90 6.64
CA ARG A 68 -0.23 21.21 7.98
C ARG A 68 -0.04 20.02 8.92
N VAL A 69 -0.35 18.82 8.45
CA VAL A 69 -0.21 17.57 9.21
C VAL A 69 1.26 17.28 9.51
N LEU A 70 2.15 17.39 8.53
CA LEU A 70 3.59 17.21 8.74
C LEU A 70 4.17 18.24 9.71
N ALA A 71 3.75 19.50 9.63
CA ALA A 71 4.21 20.53 10.55
C ALA A 71 3.77 20.25 12.00
N LEU A 72 2.56 19.71 12.20
CA LEU A 72 2.10 19.27 13.51
C LEU A 72 2.92 18.08 14.01
N ALA A 73 3.08 17.04 13.18
CA ALA A 73 3.85 15.84 13.53
C ALA A 73 5.27 16.23 13.98
N LEU A 74 5.95 17.10 13.23
CA LEU A 74 7.28 17.59 13.56
C LEU A 74 7.32 18.31 14.92
N ARG A 75 6.43 19.29 15.14
CA ARG A 75 6.35 20.02 16.42
C ARG A 75 6.10 19.10 17.61
N VAL A 76 5.28 18.07 17.43
CA VAL A 76 5.01 17.07 18.47
C VAL A 76 6.24 16.20 18.72
N THR A 77 6.94 15.75 17.68
CA THR A 77 8.16 14.94 17.85
C THR A 77 9.30 15.68 18.55
N PHE A 78 9.35 17.02 18.46
CA PHE A 78 10.30 17.84 19.22
C PHE A 78 10.06 17.86 20.73
N GLN A 79 8.88 17.44 21.19
CA GLN A 79 8.59 17.36 22.62
C GLN A 79 9.08 16.04 23.25
N ASN A 80 9.73 15.17 22.49
CA ASN A 80 10.36 13.96 23.04
C ASN A 80 11.71 14.31 23.67
N PRO A 81 11.89 14.21 25.01
CA PRO A 81 13.15 14.53 25.68
C PRO A 81 14.23 13.45 25.54
N GLY A 82 13.92 12.33 24.86
CA GLY A 82 14.88 11.28 24.56
C GLY A 82 16.01 11.75 23.63
N PRO A 83 17.10 10.96 23.51
CA PRO A 83 18.22 11.34 22.67
C PRO A 83 17.80 11.44 21.19
N HIS A 84 18.05 12.60 20.59
CA HIS A 84 18.03 12.72 19.13
C HIS A 84 19.29 12.05 18.58
N ILE A 85 19.13 10.89 17.92
CA ILE A 85 20.25 10.10 17.40
C ILE A 85 20.55 10.53 15.95
N GLY A 86 21.81 10.84 15.66
CA GLY A 86 22.29 11.11 14.30
C GLY A 86 23.31 12.25 14.25
N PRO A 87 23.97 12.49 13.10
CA PRO A 87 24.98 13.54 12.98
C PRO A 87 24.40 14.96 12.97
N PHE A 88 23.08 15.11 12.82
CA PHE A 88 22.39 16.40 12.75
C PHE A 88 21.44 16.54 13.94
N HIS A 89 21.83 17.34 14.92
CA HIS A 89 21.00 17.67 16.07
C HIS A 89 20.30 18.99 15.81
N ILE A 90 19.00 19.02 16.05
CA ILE A 90 18.25 20.26 16.00
C ILE A 90 18.34 20.86 17.42
N PRO A 91 18.83 22.10 17.57
CA PRO A 91 18.89 22.75 18.87
C PRO A 91 17.50 22.84 19.48
N SER A 92 17.40 22.74 20.81
CA SER A 92 16.16 23.02 21.51
C SER A 92 15.64 24.40 21.10
N LEU A 93 14.37 24.49 20.73
CA LEU A 93 13.70 25.77 20.52
C LEU A 93 13.54 26.42 21.91
N GLU A 94 14.22 27.54 22.16
CA GLU A 94 14.04 28.36 23.37
C GLU A 94 12.59 28.85 23.52
#